data_AF-I4EST8-F1
#
_entry.id   AF-I4EST8-F1
#
_cell.length_a   1.000
_cell.length_b   1.000
_cell.length_c   1.000
_cell.angle_alpha   90.00
_cell.angle_beta   90.00
_cell.angle_gamma   90.00
#
_symmetry.space_group_name_H-M   'P 1'
#
loop_
_entity.id
_entity.type
_entity.pdbx_description
1 polymer ?
#
loop_
_entity_poly.entity_id
_entity_poly.type
_entity_poly.pdbx_seq_one_letter_code
_entity_poly.pdbx_strand_id
1 'polypeptide(L)'
;MTVSSDRDDSVRVTADGAELEAPLREALGVVREEGVPLEAITHQGEWALTEYGDRDYDHPDTRPRMRGWLHLFAFFGAIAAAAVLIPLAFVQGPRAGWPVTVYCLTILGLFGVSALYHRRRWSPRGWKLMKRADHSMIFLFIAGTYTPFSFLAVPEPTGWWLLGTVWTGALLGVALKMVWPHAPRWLGVPIYLALGWAAVFVLVDILQLVGVTVLVLMAVGGLLYSVGAIAYASKRPNPWPGTFGYHEVFHAMTIVAAACHYVAVYFAVFNSPFV
;
A
#
# COMPACT_ATOMS: atom_id res chain seq x y z
N MET A 1 26.38 -15.44 -26.47
CA MET A 1 25.66 -16.58 -27.07
C MET A 1 25.04 -16.04 -28.35
N THR A 2 25.59 -16.40 -29.51
CA THR A 2 25.15 -15.95 -30.83
C THR A 2 23.79 -16.55 -31.14
N VAL A 3 22.77 -15.70 -31.23
CA VAL A 3 21.45 -16.08 -31.74
C VAL A 3 21.57 -16.24 -33.25
N SER A 4 21.30 -17.44 -33.76
CA SER A 4 21.23 -17.72 -35.20
C SER A 4 20.23 -16.79 -35.87
N SER A 5 20.69 -16.06 -36.90
CA SER A 5 19.93 -15.01 -37.60
C SER A 5 19.11 -15.53 -38.79
N ASP A 6 18.79 -16.82 -38.79
CA ASP A 6 18.14 -17.53 -39.91
C ASP A 6 16.74 -18.03 -39.53
N ARG A 7 16.09 -17.38 -38.56
CA ARG A 7 14.69 -17.62 -38.24
C ARG A 7 13.84 -16.63 -39.02
N ASP A 8 13.13 -17.16 -39.99
CA ASP A 8 12.07 -16.52 -40.80
C ASP A 8 10.78 -16.26 -39.99
N ASP A 9 10.90 -16.16 -38.65
CA ASP A 9 9.79 -15.97 -37.75
C ASP A 9 9.33 -14.51 -37.83
N SER A 10 8.10 -14.29 -38.31
CA SER A 10 7.51 -12.95 -38.41
C SER A 10 7.39 -12.31 -37.04
N VAL A 11 7.73 -11.02 -36.96
CA VAL A 11 7.58 -10.23 -35.74
C VAL A 11 6.57 -9.12 -36.00
N ARG A 12 5.62 -8.98 -35.10
CA ARG A 12 4.64 -7.89 -35.14
C ARG A 12 5.20 -6.67 -34.42
N VAL A 13 5.19 -5.53 -35.12
CA VAL A 13 5.63 -4.24 -34.60
C VAL A 13 4.45 -3.26 -34.68
N THR A 14 4.25 -2.52 -33.60
CA THR A 14 3.25 -1.46 -33.52
C THR A 14 3.98 -0.13 -33.32
N ALA A 15 3.69 0.84 -34.16
CA ALA A 15 4.22 2.20 -34.08
C ALA A 15 3.13 3.18 -34.53
N ASP A 16 2.85 4.21 -33.71
CA ASP A 16 1.89 5.28 -34.00
C ASP A 16 0.51 4.82 -34.53
N GLY A 17 0.02 3.69 -34.02
CA GLY A 17 -1.29 3.13 -34.38
C GLY A 17 -1.33 2.34 -35.69
N ALA A 18 -0.19 2.16 -36.37
CA ALA A 18 -0.03 1.22 -37.48
C ALA A 18 0.62 -0.09 -37.01
N GLU A 19 0.09 -1.22 -37.45
CA GLU A 19 0.67 -2.55 -37.22
C GLU A 19 1.36 -3.05 -38.48
N LEU A 20 2.63 -3.44 -38.35
CA LEU A 20 3.41 -4.05 -39.42
C LEU A 20 3.88 -5.43 -38.97
N GLU A 21 3.65 -6.44 -39.80
CA GLU A 21 4.16 -7.79 -39.60
C GLU A 21 5.19 -8.08 -40.68
N ALA A 22 6.46 -8.16 -40.28
CA ALA A 22 7.58 -8.31 -41.20
C ALA A 22 8.70 -9.16 -40.56
N PRO A 23 9.63 -9.71 -41.36
CA PRO A 23 10.83 -10.34 -40.83
C PRO A 23 11.59 -9.36 -39.93
N LEU A 24 12.14 -9.84 -38.81
CA LEU A 24 12.76 -8.99 -37.78
C LEU A 24 13.79 -7.99 -38.32
N ARG A 25 14.54 -8.34 -39.38
CA ARG A 25 15.52 -7.44 -40.02
C ARG A 25 14.88 -6.24 -40.70
N GLU A 26 13.74 -6.44 -41.36
CA GLU A 26 13.02 -5.41 -42.10
C GLU A 26 12.28 -4.48 -41.13
N ALA A 27 11.65 -5.06 -40.11
CA ALA A 27 10.99 -4.31 -39.03
C ALA A 27 11.94 -3.40 -38.24
N LEU A 28 13.18 -3.83 -37.99
CA LEU A 28 14.21 -3.00 -37.35
C LEU A 28 14.78 -1.91 -38.28
N GLY A 29 14.73 -2.11 -39.59
CA GLY A 29 15.18 -1.13 -40.59
C GLY A 29 14.26 0.10 -40.62
N VAL A 30 12.95 -0.12 -40.69
CA VAL A 30 11.91 0.93 -40.75
C VAL A 30 11.98 1.85 -39.53
N VAL A 31 12.10 1.28 -38.33
CA VAL A 31 12.24 2.04 -37.07
C VAL A 31 13.46 2.96 -37.08
N ARG A 32 14.57 2.51 -37.67
CA ARG A 32 15.85 3.20 -37.60
C ARG A 32 15.93 4.38 -38.56
N GLU A 33 15.20 4.33 -39.67
CA GLU A 33 15.13 5.41 -40.66
C GLU A 33 14.15 6.51 -40.25
N GLU A 34 13.06 6.19 -39.53
CA GLU A 34 12.03 7.17 -39.16
C GLU A 34 12.25 7.85 -37.79
N GLY A 35 13.19 7.36 -36.97
CA GLY A 35 13.51 7.97 -35.67
C GLY A 35 12.37 7.86 -34.63
N VAL A 36 11.36 7.03 -34.91
CA VAL A 36 10.18 6.81 -34.06
C VAL A 36 10.52 5.82 -32.94
N PRO A 37 10.11 6.08 -31.68
CA PRO A 37 10.34 5.15 -30.59
C PRO A 37 9.50 3.87 -30.74
N LEU A 38 10.17 2.72 -30.69
CA LEU A 38 9.53 1.39 -30.70
C LEU A 38 8.69 1.16 -29.44
N GLU A 39 7.40 0.85 -29.62
CA GLU A 39 6.49 0.52 -28.52
C GLU A 39 6.59 -0.96 -28.10
N ALA A 40 6.81 -1.90 -29.04
CA ALA A 40 7.05 -3.31 -28.73
C ALA A 40 7.68 -4.10 -29.91
N ILE A 41 8.53 -5.09 -29.59
CA ILE A 41 8.98 -6.15 -30.49
C ILE A 41 8.77 -7.48 -29.77
N THR A 42 8.03 -8.42 -30.38
CA THR A 42 7.76 -9.74 -29.80
C THR A 42 8.22 -10.87 -30.72
N HIS A 43 9.02 -11.79 -30.19
CA HIS A 43 9.31 -13.07 -30.83
C HIS A 43 8.79 -14.17 -29.90
N GLN A 44 7.80 -14.95 -30.34
CA GLN A 44 7.21 -16.05 -29.56
C GLN A 44 6.83 -15.68 -28.11
N GLY A 45 6.13 -14.54 -27.92
CA GLY A 45 5.39 -14.26 -26.68
C GLY A 45 6.20 -13.72 -25.48
N GLU A 46 7.47 -13.36 -25.64
CA GLU A 46 8.24 -12.65 -24.60
C GLU A 46 8.41 -11.16 -24.91
N TRP A 47 8.24 -10.32 -23.88
CA TRP A 47 8.13 -8.86 -23.98
C TRP A 47 9.48 -8.15 -23.76
N ALA A 48 9.89 -7.27 -24.68
CA ALA A 48 11.12 -6.48 -24.56
C ALA A 48 10.93 -5.11 -23.85
N LEU A 49 11.15 -5.15 -22.53
CA LEU A 49 11.78 -4.20 -21.58
C LEU A 49 11.97 -2.67 -21.79
N THR A 50 11.56 -1.98 -22.85
CA THR A 50 11.78 -0.51 -22.94
C THR A 50 10.74 0.32 -22.19
N GLU A 51 9.45 -0.02 -22.24
CA GLU A 51 8.44 0.59 -21.33
C GLU A 51 8.61 0.14 -19.85
N TYR A 52 9.29 -0.98 -19.66
CA TYR A 52 9.58 -1.62 -18.37
C TYR A 52 11.01 -1.37 -17.85
N GLY A 53 11.69 -0.33 -18.35
CA GLY A 53 13.03 0.06 -17.88
C GLY A 53 13.07 0.67 -16.48
N ASP A 54 11.93 0.80 -15.80
CA ASP A 54 11.90 1.14 -14.38
C ASP A 54 12.47 -0.05 -13.60
N ARG A 55 13.67 0.09 -13.03
CA ARG A 55 14.33 -0.93 -12.17
C ARG A 55 13.45 -1.42 -11.01
N ASP A 56 12.41 -0.65 -10.73
CA ASP A 56 11.44 -0.82 -9.67
C ASP A 56 10.17 -1.56 -10.13
N TYR A 57 10.05 -1.90 -11.42
CA TYR A 57 8.95 -2.67 -12.01
C TYR A 57 9.12 -4.18 -11.75
N ASP A 58 8.38 -4.70 -10.77
CA ASP A 58 8.21 -6.15 -10.59
C ASP A 58 7.28 -6.67 -11.69
N HIS A 59 7.86 -7.30 -12.72
CA HIS A 59 7.11 -8.02 -13.75
C HIS A 59 6.10 -8.94 -13.07
N PRO A 60 4.82 -8.98 -13.52
CA PRO A 60 3.79 -9.80 -12.90
C PRO A 60 4.21 -11.25 -12.67
N ASP A 61 5.04 -11.76 -13.57
CA ASP A 61 5.49 -13.16 -13.58
C ASP A 61 6.74 -13.44 -12.73
N THR A 62 7.38 -12.42 -12.14
CA THR A 62 8.52 -12.59 -11.21
C THR A 62 8.14 -12.45 -9.73
N ARG A 63 6.85 -12.20 -9.44
CA ARG A 63 6.35 -12.01 -8.08
C ARG A 63 6.25 -13.35 -7.34
N PRO A 64 6.48 -13.38 -6.01
CA PRO A 64 6.17 -14.55 -5.20
C PRO A 64 4.70 -14.96 -5.34
N ARG A 65 4.42 -16.27 -5.27
CA ARG A 65 3.06 -16.83 -5.46
C ARG A 65 2.00 -16.21 -4.54
N MET A 66 2.35 -15.86 -3.31
CA MET A 66 1.42 -15.28 -2.33
C MET A 66 1.24 -13.76 -2.45
N ARG A 67 1.89 -13.09 -3.42
CA ARG A 67 1.81 -11.63 -3.59
C ARG A 67 0.37 -11.16 -3.72
N GLY A 68 -0.02 -10.26 -2.82
CA GLY A 68 -1.35 -9.64 -2.77
C GLY A 68 -2.48 -10.51 -2.18
N TRP A 69 -2.29 -11.82 -1.98
CA TRP A 69 -3.36 -12.69 -1.46
C TRP A 69 -3.73 -12.37 -0.01
N LEU A 70 -2.74 -12.06 0.83
CA LEU A 70 -2.98 -11.70 2.22
C LEU A 70 -3.90 -10.48 2.35
N HIS A 71 -3.61 -9.40 1.61
CA HIS A 71 -4.46 -8.20 1.61
C HIS A 71 -5.82 -8.43 0.94
N LEU A 72 -5.92 -9.33 -0.04
CA LEU A 72 -7.21 -9.69 -0.63
C LEU A 72 -8.14 -10.33 0.42
N PHE A 73 -7.66 -11.31 1.18
CA PHE A 73 -8.46 -11.91 2.26
C PHE A 73 -8.74 -10.92 3.39
N ALA A 74 -7.74 -10.12 3.76
CA ALA A 74 -7.90 -9.07 4.77
C ALA A 74 -8.93 -8.01 4.36
N PHE A 75 -9.08 -7.70 3.07
CA PHE A 75 -10.10 -6.77 2.57
C PHE A 75 -11.52 -7.27 2.88
N PHE A 76 -11.83 -8.54 2.62
CA PHE A 76 -13.14 -9.09 2.97
C PHE A 76 -13.35 -9.18 4.49
N GLY A 77 -12.29 -9.53 5.24
CA GLY A 77 -12.32 -9.47 6.70
C GLY A 77 -12.59 -8.04 7.22
N ALA A 78 -11.99 -7.02 6.59
CA ALA A 78 -12.21 -5.63 6.90
C ALA A 78 -13.63 -5.15 6.60
N ILE A 79 -14.29 -5.67 5.56
CA ILE A 79 -15.72 -5.39 5.30
C ILE A 79 -16.56 -5.88 6.47
N ALA A 80 -16.37 -7.11 6.91
CA ALA A 80 -17.10 -7.68 8.04
C ALA A 80 -16.81 -6.89 9.34
N ALA A 81 -15.54 -6.58 9.58
CA ALA A 81 -15.10 -5.79 10.74
C ALA A 81 -15.73 -4.38 10.74
N ALA A 82 -15.73 -3.69 9.60
CA ALA A 82 -16.36 -2.37 9.45
C ALA A 82 -17.88 -2.43 9.65
N ALA A 83 -18.55 -3.44 9.09
CA ALA A 83 -19.98 -3.66 9.23
C ALA A 83 -20.41 -3.91 10.70
N VAL A 84 -19.50 -4.40 11.54
CA VAL A 84 -19.72 -4.57 12.98
C VAL A 84 -19.37 -3.30 13.75
N LEU A 85 -18.17 -2.76 13.58
CA LEU A 85 -17.65 -1.69 14.44
C LEU A 85 -18.34 -0.34 14.19
N ILE A 86 -18.69 -0.02 12.95
CA ILE A 86 -19.34 1.26 12.62
C ILE A 86 -20.70 1.39 13.34
N PRO A 87 -21.65 0.45 13.23
CA PRO A 87 -22.91 0.53 13.96
C PRO A 87 -22.72 0.59 15.48
N LEU A 88 -21.81 -0.21 16.04
CA LEU A 88 -21.52 -0.20 17.48
C LEU A 88 -21.03 1.16 17.95
N ALA A 89 -20.18 1.83 17.16
CA ALA A 89 -19.72 3.18 17.47
C ALA A 89 -20.85 4.21 17.39
N PHE A 90 -21.75 4.11 16.40
CA PHE A 90 -22.90 5.01 16.31
C PHE A 90 -23.91 4.81 17.44
N VAL A 91 -24.01 3.62 18.04
CA VAL A 91 -24.81 3.39 19.25
C VAL A 91 -24.28 4.19 20.45
N GLN A 92 -22.96 4.36 20.57
CA GLN A 92 -22.37 5.23 21.61
C GLN A 92 -22.59 6.71 21.30
N GLY A 93 -22.56 7.08 20.02
CA GLY A 93 -22.97 8.40 19.55
C GLY A 93 -22.19 8.88 18.33
N PRO A 94 -22.60 10.00 17.71
CA PRO A 94 -21.94 10.52 16.49
C PRO A 94 -20.44 10.82 16.69
N ARG A 95 -20.05 11.18 17.92
CA ARG A 95 -18.64 11.46 18.28
C ARG A 95 -17.76 10.22 18.18
N ALA A 96 -18.30 9.02 18.38
CA ALA A 96 -17.59 7.76 18.09
C ALA A 96 -17.83 7.28 16.66
N GLY A 97 -19.06 7.38 16.14
CA GLY A 97 -19.46 6.85 14.84
C GLY A 97 -18.65 7.41 13.66
N TRP A 98 -18.47 8.74 13.57
CA TRP A 98 -17.76 9.34 12.43
C TRP A 98 -16.27 9.02 12.40
N PRO A 99 -15.51 9.19 13.50
CA PRO A 99 -14.09 8.82 13.53
C PRO A 99 -13.84 7.34 13.21
N VAL A 100 -14.67 6.44 13.73
CA VAL A 100 -14.60 5.00 13.45
C VAL A 100 -14.91 4.70 11.99
N THR A 101 -15.86 5.41 11.38
CA THR A 101 -16.17 5.28 9.95
C THR A 101 -14.96 5.65 9.11
N VAL A 102 -14.30 6.78 9.41
CA VAL A 102 -13.07 7.20 8.72
C VAL A 102 -11.99 6.13 8.84
N TYR A 103 -11.74 5.62 10.05
CA TYR A 103 -10.81 4.52 10.27
C TYR A 103 -11.12 3.30 9.39
N CYS A 104 -12.37 2.81 9.42
CA CYS A 104 -12.79 1.64 8.66
C CYS A 104 -12.64 1.85 7.14
N LEU A 105 -13.00 3.03 6.63
CA LEU A 105 -12.82 3.35 5.20
C LEU A 105 -11.34 3.34 4.80
N THR A 106 -10.44 3.82 5.65
CA THR A 106 -9.00 3.76 5.36
C THR A 106 -8.43 2.34 5.41
N ILE A 107 -8.93 1.46 6.29
CA ILE A 107 -8.53 0.04 6.33
C ILE A 107 -9.00 -0.70 5.07
N LEU A 108 -10.24 -0.42 4.63
CA LEU A 108 -10.80 -0.96 3.39
C LEU A 108 -10.02 -0.48 2.18
N GLY A 109 -9.69 0.82 2.14
CA GLY A 109 -8.86 1.40 1.09
C GLY A 109 -7.47 0.77 1.05
N LEU A 110 -6.80 0.61 2.19
CA LEU A 110 -5.47 0.01 2.28
C LEU A 110 -5.47 -1.41 1.69
N PHE A 111 -6.30 -2.30 2.24
CA PHE A 111 -6.30 -3.69 1.80
C PHE A 111 -6.86 -3.85 0.39
N GLY A 112 -7.91 -3.11 0.04
CA GLY A 112 -8.56 -3.18 -1.28
C GLY A 112 -7.65 -2.68 -2.40
N VAL A 113 -7.05 -1.49 -2.25
CA VAL A 113 -6.12 -0.93 -3.24
C VAL A 113 -4.88 -1.81 -3.35
N SER A 114 -4.35 -2.33 -2.24
CA SER A 114 -3.17 -3.19 -2.25
C SER A 114 -3.41 -4.55 -2.90
N ALA A 115 -4.55 -5.18 -2.60
CA ALA A 115 -4.96 -6.40 -3.27
C ALA A 115 -5.11 -6.16 -4.78
N LEU A 116 -5.80 -5.09 -5.17
CA LEU A 116 -6.03 -4.76 -6.57
C LEU A 116 -4.72 -4.45 -7.32
N TYR A 117 -3.80 -3.71 -6.70
CA TYR A 117 -2.48 -3.41 -7.24
C TYR A 117 -1.68 -4.69 -7.52
N HIS A 118 -1.67 -5.63 -6.58
CA HIS A 118 -0.84 -6.82 -6.66
C HIS A 118 -1.44 -7.98 -7.47
N ARG A 119 -2.77 -8.14 -7.46
CA ARG A 119 -3.45 -9.29 -8.07
C ARG A 119 -3.79 -9.07 -9.53
N ARG A 120 -4.01 -7.83 -9.97
CA ARG A 120 -4.34 -7.53 -11.36
C ARG A 120 -3.09 -7.31 -12.21
N ARG A 121 -3.13 -7.78 -13.46
CA ARG A 121 -2.16 -7.41 -14.50
C ARG A 121 -2.55 -6.05 -15.07
N TRP A 122 -1.63 -5.10 -14.98
CA TRP A 122 -1.83 -3.71 -15.38
C TRP A 122 -0.95 -3.37 -16.58
N SER A 123 -1.43 -2.47 -17.45
CA SER A 123 -0.53 -1.78 -18.40
C SER A 123 0.55 -0.99 -17.64
N PRO A 124 1.68 -0.62 -18.27
CA PRO A 124 2.75 0.12 -17.59
C PRO A 124 2.26 1.41 -16.92
N ARG A 125 1.38 2.16 -17.59
CA ARG A 125 0.74 3.37 -17.04
C ARG A 125 -0.16 3.04 -15.83
N GLY A 126 -1.02 2.02 -15.97
CA GLY A 126 -1.91 1.59 -14.88
C GLY A 126 -1.16 1.08 -13.65
N TRP A 127 -0.06 0.35 -13.85
CA TRP A 127 0.78 -0.12 -12.76
C TRP A 127 1.40 1.03 -11.98
N LYS A 128 1.90 2.06 -12.67
CA LYS A 128 2.46 3.27 -12.02
C LYS A 128 1.40 3.98 -11.18
N LEU A 129 0.18 4.13 -11.69
CA LEU A 129 -0.92 4.75 -10.96
C LEU A 129 -1.32 3.94 -9.72
N MET A 130 -1.47 2.62 -9.87
CA MET A 130 -1.84 1.74 -8.76
C MET A 130 -0.74 1.63 -7.71
N LYS A 131 0.53 1.65 -8.10
CA LYS A 131 1.66 1.74 -7.16
C LYS A 131 1.61 3.02 -6.33
N ARG A 132 1.25 4.16 -6.96
CA ARG A 132 1.07 5.42 -6.22
C ARG A 132 -0.11 5.32 -5.27
N ALA A 133 -1.25 4.81 -5.72
CA ALA A 133 -2.43 4.64 -4.88
C ALA A 133 -2.14 3.72 -3.67
N ASP A 134 -1.51 2.57 -3.89
CA ASP A 134 -1.14 1.61 -2.84
C ASP A 134 -0.22 2.25 -1.78
N HIS A 135 0.84 2.93 -2.21
CA HIS A 135 1.75 3.62 -1.29
C HIS A 135 1.12 4.84 -0.60
N SER A 136 0.18 5.52 -1.25
CA SER A 136 -0.58 6.63 -0.68
C SER A 136 -1.55 6.15 0.40
N MET A 137 -2.15 4.97 0.23
CA MET A 137 -3.06 4.42 1.23
C MET A 137 -2.39 4.15 2.58
N ILE A 138 -1.08 3.88 2.62
CA ILE A 138 -0.34 3.75 3.89
C ILE A 138 -0.42 5.04 4.70
N PHE A 139 -0.24 6.21 4.07
CA PHE A 139 -0.34 7.51 4.74
C PHE A 139 -1.75 7.76 5.28
N LEU A 140 -2.76 7.55 4.42
CA LEU A 140 -4.16 7.76 4.79
C LEU A 140 -4.59 6.81 5.90
N PHE A 141 -4.12 5.56 5.87
CA PHE A 141 -4.42 4.58 6.89
C PHE A 141 -3.78 4.90 8.24
N ILE A 142 -2.56 5.44 8.27
CA ILE A 142 -1.96 5.93 9.51
C ILE A 142 -2.86 7.03 10.11
N ALA A 143 -3.21 8.05 9.34
CA ALA A 143 -4.08 9.14 9.82
C ALA A 143 -5.49 8.64 10.22
N GLY A 144 -6.07 7.74 9.43
CA GLY A 144 -7.34 7.10 9.73
C GLY A 144 -7.32 6.30 11.02
N THR A 145 -6.22 5.62 11.34
CA THR A 145 -6.03 4.90 12.61
C THR A 145 -6.02 5.84 13.80
N TYR A 146 -5.38 7.01 13.67
CA TYR A 146 -5.36 8.03 14.73
C TYR A 146 -6.70 8.71 14.97
N THR A 147 -7.56 8.76 13.95
CA THR A 147 -8.82 9.52 13.98
C THR A 147 -9.75 9.09 15.13
N PRO A 148 -10.06 7.80 15.38
CA PRO A 148 -10.85 7.44 16.56
C PRO A 148 -10.15 7.77 17.88
N PHE A 149 -8.84 7.58 18.00
CA PHE A 149 -8.12 7.90 19.25
C PHE A 149 -8.09 9.40 19.56
N SER A 150 -8.00 10.26 18.56
CA SER A 150 -8.03 11.72 18.79
C SER A 150 -9.36 12.23 19.33
N PHE A 151 -10.46 11.52 19.06
CA PHE A 151 -11.79 11.88 19.56
C PHE A 151 -12.16 11.18 20.87
N LEU A 152 -11.67 9.94 21.05
CA LEU A 152 -12.14 9.02 22.09
C LEU A 152 -11.10 8.72 23.18
N ALA A 153 -9.82 9.03 22.96
CA ALA A 153 -8.75 8.63 23.88
C ALA A 153 -7.90 9.79 24.39
N VAL A 154 -8.09 10.99 23.87
CA VAL A 154 -7.26 12.15 24.16
C VAL A 154 -8.16 13.37 24.38
N PRO A 155 -7.95 14.16 25.45
CA PRO A 155 -8.76 15.33 25.73
C PRO A 155 -8.49 16.45 24.71
N GLU A 156 -9.46 17.35 24.57
CA GLU A 156 -9.27 18.59 23.80
C GLU A 156 -8.44 19.60 24.63
N PRO A 157 -7.51 20.35 24.01
CA PRO A 157 -7.26 20.47 22.56
C PRO A 157 -6.26 19.44 21.99
N THR A 158 -5.61 18.62 22.83
CA THR A 158 -4.54 17.68 22.42
C THR A 158 -5.01 16.71 21.33
N GLY A 159 -6.24 16.21 21.40
CA GLY A 159 -6.84 15.38 20.36
C GLY A 159 -6.86 16.06 18.99
N TRP A 160 -7.23 17.35 18.93
CA TRP A 160 -7.23 18.13 17.68
C TRP A 160 -5.83 18.36 17.14
N TRP A 161 -4.84 18.59 18.00
CA TRP A 161 -3.45 18.70 17.57
C TRP A 161 -2.94 17.40 16.97
N LEU A 162 -3.21 16.26 17.62
CA LEU A 162 -2.86 14.94 17.09
C LEU A 162 -3.49 14.72 15.72
N LEU A 163 -4.80 14.96 15.59
CA LEU A 163 -5.54 14.79 14.33
C LEU A 163 -4.98 15.68 13.22
N GLY A 164 -4.75 16.96 13.51
CA GLY A 164 -4.19 17.93 12.56
C GLY A 164 -2.80 17.52 12.08
N THR A 165 -1.92 17.11 12.99
CA THR A 165 -0.56 16.65 12.66
C THR A 165 -0.59 15.42 11.76
N VAL A 166 -1.37 14.39 12.11
CA VAL A 166 -1.35 13.13 11.35
C VAL A 166 -2.00 13.25 9.98
N TRP A 167 -3.10 14.01 9.86
CA TRP A 167 -3.74 14.25 8.56
C TRP A 167 -2.92 15.18 7.67
N THR A 168 -2.32 16.24 8.22
CA THR A 168 -1.40 17.10 7.45
C THR A 168 -0.21 16.29 6.94
N GLY A 169 0.43 15.51 7.82
CA GLY A 169 1.53 14.63 7.43
C GLY A 169 1.12 13.59 6.38
N ALA A 170 -0.07 13.01 6.51
CA ALA A 170 -0.59 12.06 5.53
C ALA A 170 -0.84 12.70 4.16
N LEU A 171 -1.47 13.87 4.11
CA LEU A 171 -1.73 14.60 2.86
C LEU A 171 -0.43 15.04 2.17
N LEU A 172 0.56 15.51 2.93
CA LEU A 172 1.90 15.80 2.41
C LEU A 172 2.59 14.54 1.88
N GLY A 173 2.45 13.41 2.58
CA GLY A 173 2.96 12.11 2.13
C GLY A 173 2.29 11.64 0.83
N VAL A 174 0.98 11.79 0.70
CA VAL A 174 0.22 11.49 -0.53
C VAL A 174 0.68 12.41 -1.67
N ALA A 175 0.79 13.72 -1.42
CA ALA A 175 1.27 14.68 -2.41
C ALA A 175 2.69 14.34 -2.89
N LEU A 176 3.60 13.98 -1.97
CA LEU A 176 4.95 13.53 -2.30
C LEU A 176 4.93 12.33 -3.26
N LYS A 177 4.06 11.33 -3.02
CA LYS A 177 3.95 10.15 -3.89
C LYS A 177 3.33 10.44 -5.25
N MET A 178 2.42 11.41 -5.32
CA MET A 178 1.79 11.81 -6.57
C MET A 178 2.70 12.68 -7.45
N VAL A 179 3.43 13.62 -6.84
CA VAL A 179 4.30 14.59 -7.51
C VAL A 179 5.69 14.03 -7.81
N TRP A 180 6.22 13.13 -6.97
CA TRP A 180 7.55 12.52 -7.16
C TRP A 180 7.49 10.98 -7.25
N PRO A 181 7.11 10.44 -8.42
CA PRO A 181 6.89 8.99 -8.60
C PRO A 181 8.16 8.15 -8.49
N HIS A 182 9.31 8.75 -8.80
CA HIS A 182 10.63 8.13 -8.75
C HIS A 182 11.34 8.34 -7.40
N ALA A 183 10.63 8.87 -6.40
CA ALA A 183 11.18 9.03 -5.06
C ALA A 183 11.66 7.67 -4.54
N PRO A 184 12.89 7.59 -3.99
CA PRO A 184 13.46 6.33 -3.60
C PRO A 184 12.64 5.70 -2.46
N ARG A 185 12.49 4.36 -2.48
CA ARG A 185 11.68 3.62 -1.50
C ARG A 185 12.12 3.87 -0.06
N TRP A 186 13.42 4.04 0.17
CA TRP A 186 14.00 4.33 1.49
C TRP A 186 13.50 5.66 2.08
N LEU A 187 13.01 6.60 1.27
CA LEU A 187 12.45 7.85 1.77
C LEU A 187 11.05 7.65 2.38
N GLY A 188 10.25 6.74 1.82
CA GLY A 188 8.87 6.52 2.29
C GLY A 188 8.82 5.93 3.70
N VAL A 189 9.66 4.92 3.95
CA VAL A 189 9.63 4.15 5.21
C VAL A 189 9.86 5.03 6.45
N PRO A 190 10.90 5.88 6.53
CA PRO A 190 11.10 6.80 7.66
C PRO A 190 9.92 7.76 7.86
N ILE A 191 9.29 8.25 6.79
CA ILE A 191 8.15 9.16 6.90
C ILE A 191 6.93 8.40 7.46
N TYR A 192 6.67 7.17 6.99
CA TYR A 192 5.62 6.31 7.55
C TYR A 192 5.84 6.05 9.04
N LEU A 193 7.07 5.75 9.44
CA LEU A 193 7.41 5.51 10.85
C LEU A 193 7.28 6.79 11.68
N ALA A 194 7.82 7.92 11.22
CA ALA A 194 7.71 9.19 11.92
C ALA A 194 6.24 9.59 12.16
N LEU A 195 5.40 9.46 11.14
CA LEU A 195 3.96 9.72 11.25
C LEU A 195 3.27 8.69 12.17
N GLY A 196 3.63 7.42 12.00
CA GLY A 196 3.07 6.29 12.75
C GLY A 196 3.39 6.30 14.24
N TRP A 197 4.44 6.99 14.67
CA TRP A 197 4.85 7.10 16.07
C TRP A 197 4.33 8.36 16.79
N ALA A 198 3.47 9.17 16.15
CA ALA A 198 2.85 10.35 16.78
C ALA A 198 2.09 10.03 18.09
N ALA A 199 1.61 8.79 18.26
CA ALA A 199 0.94 8.29 19.46
C ALA A 199 1.79 8.42 20.72
N VAL A 200 3.12 8.42 20.61
CA VAL A 200 4.03 8.51 21.76
C VAL A 200 3.73 9.72 22.63
N PHE A 201 3.31 10.83 22.02
CA PHE A 201 3.00 12.07 22.73
C PHE A 201 1.70 12.01 23.54
N VAL A 202 0.86 10.99 23.34
CA VAL A 202 -0.46 10.85 24.00
C VAL A 202 -0.64 9.51 24.71
N LEU A 203 0.44 8.72 24.90
CA LEU A 203 0.33 7.40 25.56
C LEU A 203 -0.16 7.49 27.01
N VAL A 204 0.19 8.56 27.72
CA VAL A 204 -0.26 8.79 29.11
C VAL A 204 -1.77 9.02 29.13
N ASP A 205 -2.29 9.85 28.24
CA ASP A 205 -3.74 10.09 28.12
C ASP A 205 -4.47 8.78 27.81
N ILE A 206 -3.98 8.01 26.83
CA ILE A 206 -4.56 6.71 26.47
C ILE A 206 -4.60 5.75 27.67
N LEU A 207 -3.50 5.65 28.42
CA LEU A 207 -3.41 4.80 29.60
C LEU A 207 -4.42 5.19 30.68
N GLN A 208 -4.51 6.49 30.97
CA GLN A 208 -5.32 7.00 32.08
C GLN A 208 -6.81 7.08 31.74
N LEU A 209 -7.17 7.35 30.48
CA LEU A 209 -8.55 7.61 30.07
C LEU A 209 -9.24 6.39 29.48
N VAL A 210 -8.50 5.53 28.76
CA VAL A 210 -9.10 4.41 28.01
C VAL A 210 -8.61 3.05 28.49
N GLY A 211 -7.43 3.02 29.11
CA GLY A 211 -6.93 1.89 29.88
C GLY A 211 -5.77 1.14 29.24
N VAL A 212 -5.15 0.28 30.05
CA VAL A 212 -3.93 -0.46 29.71
C VAL A 212 -4.08 -1.38 28.50
N THR A 213 -5.27 -1.96 28.29
CA THR A 213 -5.53 -2.85 27.15
C THR A 213 -5.36 -2.11 25.83
N VAL A 214 -5.90 -0.90 25.71
CA VAL A 214 -5.77 -0.07 24.50
C VAL A 214 -4.32 0.32 24.27
N LEU A 215 -3.62 0.76 25.33
CA LEU A 215 -2.20 1.09 25.25
C LEU A 215 -1.36 -0.08 24.73
N VAL A 216 -1.54 -1.29 25.30
CA VAL A 216 -0.77 -2.47 24.91
C VAL A 216 -1.07 -2.88 23.47
N LEU A 217 -2.33 -2.87 23.06
CA LEU A 217 -2.70 -3.20 21.68
C LEU A 217 -2.12 -2.19 20.67
N MET A 218 -2.14 -0.90 20.98
CA MET A 218 -1.51 0.13 20.15
C MET A 218 0.00 -0.03 20.10
N ALA A 219 0.65 -0.30 21.24
CA ALA A 219 2.09 -0.51 21.29
C ALA A 219 2.52 -1.74 20.48
N VAL A 220 1.85 -2.89 20.68
CA VAL A 220 2.10 -4.11 19.93
C VAL A 220 1.85 -3.89 18.44
N GLY A 221 0.73 -3.27 18.07
CA GLY A 221 0.43 -2.95 16.67
C GLY A 221 1.48 -2.02 16.04
N GLY A 222 1.90 -0.96 16.75
CA GLY A 222 2.92 -0.03 16.28
C GLY A 222 4.30 -0.69 16.09
N LEU A 223 4.66 -1.59 17.00
CA LEU A 223 5.87 -2.41 16.87
C LEU A 223 5.78 -3.37 15.67
N LEU A 224 4.64 -4.03 15.47
CA LEU A 224 4.41 -4.92 14.32
C LEU A 224 4.51 -4.16 12.99
N TYR A 225 3.89 -2.98 12.88
CA TYR A 225 4.08 -2.11 11.70
C TYR A 225 5.54 -1.76 11.48
N SER A 226 6.26 -1.42 12.56
CA SER A 226 7.67 -1.05 12.48
C SER A 226 8.54 -2.22 12.00
N VAL A 227 8.35 -3.41 12.58
CA VAL A 227 9.05 -4.64 12.17
C VAL A 227 8.74 -4.99 10.71
N GLY A 228 7.47 -4.90 10.30
CA GLY A 228 7.07 -5.09 8.91
C GLY A 228 7.75 -4.10 7.97
N ALA A 229 7.78 -2.80 8.32
CA ALA A 229 8.41 -1.76 7.51
C ALA A 229 9.93 -1.97 7.39
N ILE A 230 10.59 -2.41 8.46
CA ILE A 230 12.01 -2.77 8.46
C ILE A 230 12.26 -4.00 7.57
N ALA A 231 11.40 -5.03 7.65
CA ALA A 231 11.50 -6.20 6.79
C ALA A 231 11.38 -5.82 5.30
N TYR A 232 10.42 -4.93 4.99
CA TYR A 232 10.25 -4.39 3.65
C TYR A 232 11.47 -3.59 3.16
N ALA A 233 11.99 -2.67 3.99
CA ALA A 233 13.14 -1.84 3.66
C ALA A 233 14.43 -2.66 3.47
N SER A 234 14.65 -3.65 4.33
CA SER A 234 15.84 -4.51 4.31
C SER A 234 15.77 -5.63 3.27
N LYS A 235 14.60 -5.83 2.64
CA LYS A 235 14.30 -6.93 1.70
C LYS A 235 14.56 -8.33 2.28
N ARG A 236 14.38 -8.48 3.60
CA ARG A 236 14.57 -9.72 4.36
C ARG A 236 13.56 -9.80 5.51
N PRO A 237 13.22 -11.00 6.01
CA PRO A 237 13.66 -12.31 5.55
C PRO A 237 12.92 -12.78 4.29
N ASN A 238 13.37 -13.88 3.67
CA ASN A 238 12.64 -14.58 2.62
C ASN A 238 12.35 -16.02 3.09
N PRO A 239 11.33 -16.23 3.93
CA PRO A 239 11.07 -17.52 4.57
C PRO A 239 10.90 -18.67 3.56
N TRP A 240 10.22 -18.40 2.44
CA TRP A 240 9.97 -19.39 1.40
C TRP A 240 10.20 -18.79 0.01
N PRO A 241 11.42 -18.88 -0.54
CA PRO A 241 11.76 -18.28 -1.82
C PRO A 241 10.79 -18.64 -2.95
N GLY A 242 10.36 -17.65 -3.74
CA GLY A 242 9.38 -17.82 -4.82
C GLY A 242 7.91 -17.92 -4.36
N THR A 243 7.64 -18.10 -3.07
CA THR A 243 6.27 -18.23 -2.54
C THR A 243 5.93 -17.13 -1.53
N PHE A 244 6.78 -16.94 -0.52
CA PHE A 244 6.57 -16.01 0.60
C PHE A 244 7.90 -15.34 0.95
N GLY A 245 8.03 -14.05 0.63
CA GLY A 245 9.22 -13.24 0.86
C GLY A 245 8.98 -12.10 1.85
N TYR A 246 9.94 -11.17 1.91
CA TYR A 246 9.90 -10.00 2.80
C TYR A 246 8.65 -9.13 2.62
N HIS A 247 8.09 -9.08 1.40
CA HIS A 247 6.90 -8.30 1.08
C HIS A 247 5.65 -8.94 1.70
N GLU A 248 5.58 -10.26 1.66
CA GLU A 248 4.51 -11.03 2.28
C GLU A 248 4.62 -11.00 3.82
N VAL A 249 5.85 -10.97 4.37
CA VAL A 249 6.08 -10.67 5.80
C VAL A 249 5.53 -9.29 6.17
N PHE A 250 5.82 -8.27 5.37
CA PHE A 250 5.29 -6.92 5.57
C PHE A 250 3.75 -6.90 5.55
N HIS A 251 3.12 -7.55 4.57
CA HIS A 251 1.66 -7.68 4.53
C HIS A 251 1.10 -8.40 5.75
N ALA A 252 1.71 -9.52 6.17
CA ALA A 252 1.27 -10.28 7.33
C ALA A 252 1.33 -9.43 8.61
N MET A 253 2.47 -8.76 8.85
CA MET A 253 2.63 -7.86 9.99
C MET A 253 1.62 -6.70 9.96
N THR A 254 1.33 -6.16 8.77
CA THR A 254 0.34 -5.08 8.58
C THR A 254 -1.07 -5.56 8.95
N ILE A 255 -1.45 -6.78 8.59
CA ILE A 255 -2.76 -7.36 8.93
C ILE A 255 -2.88 -7.58 10.44
N VAL A 256 -1.87 -8.18 11.07
CA VAL A 256 -1.91 -8.44 12.53
C VAL A 256 -1.91 -7.11 13.30
N ALA A 257 -1.10 -6.14 12.89
CA ALA A 257 -1.10 -4.80 13.46
C ALA A 257 -2.45 -4.09 13.29
N ALA A 258 -3.09 -4.21 12.12
CA ALA A 258 -4.41 -3.66 11.86
C ALA A 258 -5.47 -4.30 12.75
N ALA A 259 -5.39 -5.61 12.99
CA ALA A 259 -6.27 -6.31 13.93
C ALA A 259 -6.06 -5.82 15.37
N CYS A 260 -4.82 -5.62 15.83
CA CYS A 260 -4.54 -5.03 17.13
C CYS A 260 -5.19 -3.65 17.27
N HIS A 261 -5.02 -2.78 16.27
CA HIS A 261 -5.60 -1.43 16.29
C HIS A 261 -7.14 -1.47 16.20
N TYR A 262 -7.71 -2.39 15.42
CA TYR A 262 -9.17 -2.55 15.36
C TYR A 262 -9.75 -2.89 16.73
N VAL A 263 -9.13 -3.85 17.44
CA VAL A 263 -9.54 -4.23 18.80
C VAL A 263 -9.30 -3.07 19.78
N ALA A 264 -8.20 -2.32 19.63
CA ALA A 264 -7.95 -1.13 20.44
C ALA A 264 -9.02 -0.05 20.23
N VAL A 265 -9.45 0.20 18.98
CA VAL A 265 -10.54 1.13 18.66
C VAL A 265 -11.86 0.62 19.22
N TYR A 266 -12.15 -0.68 19.15
CA TYR A 266 -13.31 -1.28 19.80
C TYR A 266 -13.33 -0.95 21.30
N PHE A 267 -12.23 -1.21 22.03
CA PHE A 267 -12.17 -0.85 23.45
C PHE A 267 -12.27 0.66 23.68
N ALA A 268 -11.66 1.48 22.82
CA ALA A 268 -11.79 2.93 22.92
C ALA A 268 -13.23 3.42 22.79
N VAL A 269 -14.03 2.81 21.92
CA VAL A 269 -15.46 3.13 21.77
C VAL A 269 -16.24 2.92 23.07
N PHE A 270 -15.92 1.88 23.85
CA PHE A 270 -16.70 1.54 25.06
C PHE A 270 -16.08 2.04 26.37
N ASN A 271 -14.79 2.34 26.39
CA ASN A 271 -14.10 2.82 27.60
C ASN A 271 -13.96 4.35 27.63
N SER A 272 -14.17 5.03 26.51
CA SER A 272 -13.93 6.46 26.40
C SER A 272 -14.83 7.27 27.34
N PRO A 273 -14.28 8.26 28.08
CA PRO A 273 -15.06 9.20 28.86
C PRO A 273 -15.67 10.33 28.02
N PHE A 274 -15.52 10.29 26.68
CA PHE A 274 -15.90 11.38 25.78
C PHE A 274 -17.11 11.05 24.90
N VAL A 275 -17.69 9.84 25.01
CA VAL A 275 -18.87 9.42 24.22
C VAL A 275 -20.15 9.60 25.01
#